data_AF-A0AA86PGS2-F1
#
_entry.id   AF-A0AA86PGS2-F1
#
_cell.length_a   1.000
_cell.length_b   1.000
_cell.length_c   1.000
_cell.angle_alpha   90.00
_cell.angle_beta   90.00
_cell.angle_gamma   90.00
#
_symmetry.space_group_name_H-M   'P 1'
#
loop_
_entity.id
_entity.type
_entity.pdbx_description
1 polymer ?
#
loop_
_entity_poly.entity_id
_entity_poly.type
_entity_poly.pdbx_seq_one_letter_code
_entity_poly.pdbx_strand_id
1 'polypeptide(L)'
;MKTSQSQVQKTIELQSTLKVLKIIQIIQYIAILYIAIMHSVITGTYLVSKVLFYGSLQRAYINSVKIAICLLFILVYFLVVKKHKTLKTIQRQIIINLLFIILLIVDLIFFMKQFKDIDYGPLAIINGNQTQIHWFTKNKSSSMVTVDDIIYSDDAKSNYHNILVNQTNFSYQVSAISNQVFTYSLPSAISKFVVLTDIHSNSHYLEQMSTDYDFALLCGDYSYGGMAHEFSKTFRKTHNKPLILAAGNHDSIGQVDQLITRPTNFYQKIGDNGFFFIYVLNNDLVWHSYLNHSRTDAAFNFLEQNLHLSENDSNVFIVSHQAVYSTGDFGSIAYFTTKMEDFMSKHKTNQIRAVFSGHYHVFNAFRNENVYYFINGAGGGPLDHVKKQGARSWTEEELKGPMDAKGDGMMGYQYHLNSYRKYTRTEVELQQGKITYIVRDLDTGAVLNTYEQDTQ
;
A
#
# COMPACT_ATOMS: atom_id res chain seq x y z
N MET A 1 -72.82 -31.70 24.47
CA MET A 1 -71.55 -32.35 24.85
C MET A 1 -70.52 -32.43 23.72
N LYS A 2 -70.86 -32.81 22.47
CA LYS A 2 -69.87 -32.84 21.36
C LYS A 2 -69.19 -31.47 21.05
N THR A 3 -69.86 -30.36 21.34
CA THR A 3 -69.33 -29.00 21.13
C THR A 3 -68.24 -28.57 22.11
N SER A 4 -68.24 -29.05 23.37
CA SER A 4 -67.20 -28.66 24.33
C SER A 4 -65.88 -29.39 24.09
N GLN A 5 -65.92 -30.67 23.69
CA GLN A 5 -64.72 -31.43 23.33
C GLN A 5 -63.98 -30.81 22.13
N SER A 6 -64.72 -30.32 21.12
CA SER A 6 -64.12 -29.63 19.96
C SER A 6 -63.42 -28.32 20.35
N GLN A 7 -63.98 -27.54 21.28
CA GLN A 7 -63.37 -26.29 21.76
C GLN A 7 -62.12 -26.53 22.62
N VAL A 8 -62.14 -27.57 23.46
CA VAL A 8 -60.97 -27.98 24.26
C VAL A 8 -59.84 -28.45 23.34
N GLN A 9 -60.13 -29.29 22.34
CA GLN A 9 -59.13 -29.77 21.37
C GLN A 9 -58.46 -28.62 20.62
N LYS A 10 -59.24 -27.66 20.12
CA LYS A 10 -58.73 -26.45 19.44
C LYS A 10 -57.88 -25.57 20.37
N THR A 11 -58.23 -25.50 21.65
CA THR A 11 -57.45 -24.74 22.64
C THR A 11 -56.10 -25.40 22.90
N ILE A 12 -56.07 -26.73 23.01
CA ILE A 12 -54.83 -27.51 23.20
C ILE A 12 -53.92 -27.39 21.97
N GLU A 13 -54.46 -27.52 20.75
CA GLU A 13 -53.69 -27.30 19.51
C GLU A 13 -53.15 -25.88 19.39
N LEU A 14 -53.94 -24.87 19.78
CA LEU A 14 -53.49 -23.48 19.75
C LEU A 14 -52.35 -23.27 20.76
N GLN A 15 -52.44 -23.84 21.95
CA GLN A 15 -51.42 -23.76 22.99
C GLN A 15 -50.13 -24.49 22.59
N SER A 16 -50.22 -25.68 21.98
CA SER A 16 -49.05 -26.42 21.50
C SER A 16 -48.35 -25.66 20.36
N THR A 17 -49.13 -25.13 19.41
CA THR A 17 -48.63 -24.30 18.29
C THR A 17 -47.94 -23.04 18.82
N LEU A 18 -48.53 -22.35 19.80
CA LEU A 18 -47.92 -21.19 20.46
C LEU A 18 -46.60 -21.55 21.16
N LYS A 19 -46.51 -22.73 21.79
CA LYS A 19 -45.28 -23.18 22.46
C LYS A 19 -44.16 -23.44 21.44
N VAL A 20 -44.46 -24.13 20.34
CA VAL A 20 -43.49 -24.37 19.26
C VAL A 20 -43.04 -23.06 18.62
N LEU A 21 -43.96 -22.14 18.32
CA LEU A 21 -43.61 -20.84 17.75
C LEU A 21 -42.78 -19.98 18.69
N LYS A 22 -43.02 -20.03 20.01
CA LYS A 22 -42.15 -19.38 21.00
C LYS A 22 -40.74 -19.98 20.99
N ILE A 23 -40.60 -21.30 20.87
CA ILE A 23 -39.28 -21.97 20.78
C ILE A 23 -38.56 -21.56 19.50
N ILE A 24 -39.23 -21.61 18.34
CA ILE A 24 -38.66 -21.16 17.05
C ILE A 24 -38.24 -19.70 17.14
N GLN A 25 -39.08 -18.86 17.74
CA GLN A 25 -38.79 -17.44 17.95
C GLN A 25 -37.56 -17.24 18.85
N ILE A 26 -37.41 -17.99 19.95
CA ILE A 26 -36.21 -17.97 20.80
C ILE A 26 -34.97 -18.39 20.01
N ILE A 27 -35.03 -19.47 19.23
CA ILE A 27 -33.91 -19.95 18.40
C ILE A 27 -33.51 -18.89 17.37
N GLN A 28 -34.48 -18.27 16.69
CA GLN A 28 -34.23 -17.18 15.75
C GLN A 28 -33.59 -15.98 16.45
N TYR A 29 -34.00 -15.65 17.68
CA TYR A 29 -33.38 -14.57 18.43
C TYR A 29 -31.94 -14.86 18.83
N ILE A 30 -31.64 -16.10 19.26
CA ILE A 30 -30.26 -16.52 19.53
C ILE A 30 -29.42 -16.39 18.26
N ALA A 31 -29.95 -16.81 17.11
CA ALA A 31 -29.26 -16.69 15.83
C ALA A 31 -29.00 -15.23 15.42
N ILE A 32 -29.98 -14.35 15.54
CA ILE A 32 -29.83 -12.92 15.23
C ILE A 32 -28.83 -12.26 16.15
N LEU A 33 -28.91 -12.54 17.46
CA LEU A 33 -27.97 -12.00 18.44
C LEU A 33 -26.55 -12.47 18.14
N TYR A 34 -26.37 -13.76 17.83
CA TYR A 34 -25.08 -14.31 17.44
C TYR A 34 -24.54 -13.63 16.18
N ILE A 35 -25.35 -13.49 15.12
CA ILE A 35 -24.96 -12.81 13.88
C ILE A 35 -24.64 -11.33 14.15
N ALA A 36 -25.42 -10.63 14.97
CA ALA A 36 -25.19 -9.24 15.32
C ALA A 36 -23.90 -9.05 16.14
N ILE A 37 -23.62 -9.95 17.09
CA ILE A 37 -22.35 -9.97 17.84
C ILE A 37 -21.20 -10.24 16.88
N MET A 38 -21.28 -11.28 16.04
CA MET A 38 -20.23 -11.59 15.07
C MET A 38 -20.00 -10.46 14.09
N HIS A 39 -21.07 -9.83 13.57
CA HIS A 39 -20.96 -8.67 12.69
C HIS A 39 -20.38 -7.47 13.44
N SER A 40 -20.74 -7.24 14.70
CA SER A 40 -20.18 -6.14 15.51
C SER A 40 -18.72 -6.37 15.87
N VAL A 41 -18.31 -7.62 16.13
CA VAL A 41 -16.91 -7.99 16.34
C VAL A 41 -16.13 -7.84 15.04
N ILE A 42 -16.59 -8.41 13.93
CA ILE A 42 -15.92 -8.29 12.62
C ILE A 42 -15.84 -6.82 12.20
N THR A 43 -16.94 -6.08 12.29
CA THR A 43 -17.01 -4.65 11.95
C THR A 43 -16.18 -3.82 12.91
N GLY A 44 -16.20 -4.13 14.22
CA GLY A 44 -15.42 -3.44 15.24
C GLY A 44 -13.92 -3.68 15.06
N THR A 45 -13.49 -4.92 14.84
CA THR A 45 -12.10 -5.27 14.53
C THR A 45 -11.66 -4.64 13.21
N TYR A 46 -12.53 -4.64 12.18
CA TYR A 46 -12.28 -3.94 10.91
C TYR A 46 -12.26 -2.42 11.07
N LEU A 47 -13.08 -1.86 11.95
CA LEU A 47 -13.13 -0.44 12.26
C LEU A 47 -11.87 -0.01 12.99
N VAL A 48 -11.47 -0.75 14.01
CA VAL A 48 -10.22 -0.53 14.74
C VAL A 48 -9.04 -0.66 13.78
N SER A 49 -9.03 -1.68 12.91
CA SER A 49 -8.00 -1.86 11.88
C SER A 49 -8.03 -0.80 10.77
N LYS A 50 -9.11 -0.04 10.60
CA LYS A 50 -9.22 1.05 9.60
C LYS A 50 -9.05 2.44 10.21
N VAL A 51 -9.53 2.68 11.42
CA VAL A 51 -9.41 3.96 12.12
C VAL A 51 -8.01 4.14 12.66
N LEU A 52 -7.42 3.08 13.25
CA LEU A 52 -6.05 3.16 13.72
C LEU A 52 -5.03 3.19 12.57
N PHE A 53 -5.37 2.65 11.39
CA PHE A 53 -4.37 2.40 10.34
C PHE A 53 -4.66 3.01 8.97
N TYR A 54 -5.82 3.60 8.70
CA TYR A 54 -6.17 4.11 7.36
C TYR A 54 -6.80 5.51 7.33
N GLY A 55 -7.00 6.19 8.47
CA GLY A 55 -7.41 7.60 8.53
C GLY A 55 -8.75 7.99 7.86
N SER A 56 -9.46 7.07 7.20
CA SER A 56 -10.67 7.42 6.43
C SER A 56 -11.90 7.51 7.35
N LEU A 57 -12.10 8.68 7.95
CA LEU A 57 -13.28 9.04 8.76
C LEU A 57 -14.62 8.64 8.12
N GLN A 58 -14.72 8.69 6.79
CA GLN A 58 -15.94 8.37 6.05
C GLN A 58 -16.38 6.90 6.19
N ARG A 59 -15.45 5.95 6.15
CA ARG A 59 -15.78 4.52 6.34
C ARG A 59 -15.97 4.17 7.81
N ALA A 60 -15.25 4.87 8.70
CA ALA A 60 -15.46 4.73 10.12
C ALA A 60 -16.87 5.18 10.53
N TYR A 61 -17.34 6.28 9.95
CA TYR A 61 -18.70 6.76 10.08
C TYR A 61 -19.73 5.74 9.58
N ILE A 62 -19.55 5.16 8.37
CA ILE A 62 -20.47 4.14 7.82
C ILE A 62 -20.57 2.93 8.77
N ASN A 63 -19.46 2.45 9.30
CA ASN A 63 -19.43 1.31 10.21
C ASN A 63 -19.99 1.63 11.60
N SER A 64 -19.75 2.83 12.14
CA SER A 64 -20.37 3.31 13.38
C SER A 64 -21.89 3.46 13.22
N VAL A 65 -22.36 3.91 12.05
CA VAL A 65 -23.79 3.93 11.70
C VAL A 65 -24.33 2.50 11.64
N LYS A 66 -23.61 1.53 11.07
CA LYS A 66 -24.01 0.11 11.10
C LYS A 66 -24.14 -0.42 12.53
N ILE A 67 -23.18 -0.14 13.41
CA ILE A 67 -23.22 -0.53 14.83
C ILE A 67 -24.40 0.15 15.54
N ALA A 68 -24.62 1.44 15.33
CA ALA A 68 -25.73 2.18 15.92
C ALA A 68 -27.09 1.63 15.45
N ILE A 69 -27.23 1.27 14.17
CA ILE A 69 -28.42 0.61 13.63
C ILE A 69 -28.63 -0.75 14.32
N CYS A 70 -27.58 -1.56 14.48
CA CYS A 70 -27.66 -2.83 15.21
C CYS A 70 -28.12 -2.64 16.67
N LEU A 71 -27.55 -1.66 17.39
CA LEU A 71 -27.91 -1.36 18.78
C LEU A 71 -29.35 -0.81 18.91
N LEU A 72 -29.76 0.09 18.02
CA LEU A 72 -31.12 0.62 17.98
C LEU A 72 -32.12 -0.51 17.73
N PHE A 73 -31.78 -1.49 16.90
CA PHE A 73 -32.60 -2.67 16.67
C PHE A 73 -32.69 -3.59 17.89
N ILE A 74 -31.60 -3.81 18.62
CA ILE A 74 -31.62 -4.55 19.90
C ILE A 74 -32.53 -3.84 20.91
N LEU A 75 -32.52 -2.51 20.96
CA LEU A 75 -33.38 -1.72 21.83
C LEU A 75 -34.86 -1.83 21.43
N VAL A 76 -35.18 -1.64 20.14
CA VAL A 76 -36.55 -1.80 19.62
C VAL A 76 -37.04 -3.22 19.87
N TYR A 77 -36.18 -4.23 19.72
CA TYR A 77 -36.45 -5.63 20.06
C TYR A 77 -36.87 -5.81 21.53
N PHE A 78 -36.13 -5.25 22.49
CA PHE A 78 -36.48 -5.33 23.92
C PHE A 78 -37.83 -4.68 24.23
N LEU A 79 -38.12 -3.55 23.59
CA LEU A 79 -39.36 -2.81 23.78
C LEU A 79 -40.57 -3.52 23.17
N VAL A 80 -40.38 -4.22 22.05
CA VAL A 80 -41.42 -4.92 21.30
C VAL A 80 -41.74 -6.29 21.90
N VAL A 81 -40.73 -7.07 22.31
CA VAL A 81 -40.91 -8.38 22.98
C VAL A 81 -41.68 -8.25 24.29
N LYS A 82 -41.47 -7.17 25.05
CA LYS A 82 -42.19 -6.91 26.30
C LYS A 82 -43.70 -6.70 26.10
N LYS A 83 -44.16 -6.47 24.86
CA LYS A 83 -45.53 -6.00 24.56
C LYS A 83 -46.41 -6.97 23.75
N HIS A 84 -45.93 -8.16 23.37
CA HIS A 84 -46.68 -9.04 22.46
C HIS A 84 -47.48 -10.15 23.15
N LYS A 85 -48.81 -10.13 22.94
CA LYS A 85 -49.76 -11.13 23.45
C LYS A 85 -50.43 -11.98 22.35
N THR A 86 -50.17 -11.72 21.06
CA THR A 86 -50.92 -12.37 19.95
C THR A 86 -50.02 -13.03 18.90
N LEU A 87 -50.53 -14.12 18.32
CA LEU A 87 -49.87 -14.94 17.29
C LEU A 87 -49.44 -14.15 16.05
N LYS A 88 -50.30 -13.23 15.56
CA LYS A 88 -50.02 -12.41 14.37
C LYS A 88 -48.81 -11.49 14.57
N THR A 89 -48.61 -10.99 15.79
CA THR A 89 -47.46 -10.11 16.07
C THR A 89 -46.16 -10.89 16.15
N ILE A 90 -46.20 -12.12 16.68
CA ILE A 90 -45.06 -13.06 16.63
C ILE A 90 -44.69 -13.36 15.18
N GLN A 91 -45.66 -13.70 14.31
CA GLN A 91 -45.40 -13.99 12.90
C GLN A 91 -44.79 -12.81 12.14
N ARG A 92 -45.30 -11.58 12.33
CA ARG A 92 -44.72 -10.37 11.72
C ARG A 92 -43.27 -10.14 12.17
N GLN A 93 -42.98 -10.38 13.45
CA GLN A 93 -41.63 -10.22 13.98
C GLN A 93 -40.67 -11.27 13.39
N ILE A 94 -41.12 -12.52 13.23
CA ILE A 94 -40.35 -13.57 12.57
C ILE A 94 -40.00 -13.14 11.12
N ILE A 95 -40.95 -12.56 10.40
CA ILE A 95 -40.71 -12.07 9.02
C ILE A 95 -39.68 -10.93 8.99
N ILE A 96 -39.81 -9.93 9.86
CA ILE A 96 -38.86 -8.80 9.94
C ILE A 96 -37.44 -9.30 10.27
N ASN A 97 -37.34 -10.22 11.22
CA ASN A 97 -36.09 -10.85 11.62
C ASN A 97 -35.42 -11.60 10.45
N LEU A 98 -36.19 -12.38 9.69
CA LEU A 98 -35.68 -13.11 8.52
C LEU A 98 -35.18 -12.15 7.44
N LEU A 99 -35.92 -11.05 7.17
CA LEU A 99 -35.49 -10.02 6.22
C LEU A 99 -34.16 -9.38 6.65
N PHE A 100 -33.96 -9.14 7.94
CA PHE A 100 -32.71 -8.59 8.45
C PHE A 100 -31.53 -9.54 8.33
N ILE A 101 -31.71 -10.82 8.66
CA ILE A 101 -30.69 -11.86 8.44
C ILE A 101 -30.31 -11.89 6.95
N ILE A 102 -31.29 -11.83 6.06
CA ILE A 102 -31.04 -11.78 4.61
C ILE A 102 -30.20 -10.55 4.24
N LEU A 103 -30.52 -9.37 4.77
CA LEU A 103 -29.72 -8.16 4.51
C LEU A 103 -28.28 -8.27 5.01
N LEU A 104 -28.06 -8.84 6.20
CA LEU A 104 -26.70 -9.07 6.72
C LEU A 104 -25.93 -10.10 5.90
N ILE A 105 -26.58 -11.17 5.46
CA ILE A 105 -25.98 -12.15 4.55
C ILE A 105 -25.63 -11.47 3.21
N VAL A 106 -26.52 -10.63 2.68
CA VAL A 106 -26.26 -9.88 1.44
C VAL A 106 -25.07 -8.92 1.62
N ASP A 107 -25.01 -8.15 2.72
CA ASP A 107 -23.88 -7.26 3.03
C ASP A 107 -22.57 -8.05 3.18
N LEU A 108 -22.60 -9.19 3.88
CA LEU A 108 -21.45 -10.09 4.00
C LEU A 108 -21.02 -10.65 2.64
N ILE A 109 -21.96 -11.05 1.79
CA ILE A 109 -21.66 -11.51 0.42
C ILE A 109 -21.03 -10.37 -0.39
N PHE A 110 -21.55 -9.15 -0.30
CA PHE A 110 -20.94 -7.98 -0.95
C PHE A 110 -19.53 -7.69 -0.42
N PHE A 111 -19.35 -7.76 0.90
CA PHE A 111 -18.03 -7.63 1.54
C PHE A 111 -17.06 -8.69 1.03
N MET A 112 -17.44 -9.97 1.08
CA MET A 112 -16.62 -11.08 0.57
C MET A 112 -16.35 -10.97 -0.93
N LYS A 113 -17.27 -10.38 -1.71
CA LYS A 113 -17.05 -10.08 -3.14
C LYS A 113 -16.00 -8.99 -3.36
N GLN A 114 -15.81 -8.05 -2.42
CA GLN A 114 -14.75 -7.04 -2.52
C GLN A 114 -13.35 -7.63 -2.33
N PHE A 115 -13.24 -8.79 -1.66
CA PHE A 115 -12.00 -9.56 -1.52
C PHE A 115 -11.86 -10.67 -2.55
N LYS A 116 -12.71 -10.73 -3.58
CA LYS A 116 -12.43 -11.63 -4.69
C LYS A 116 -11.24 -11.05 -5.42
N ASP A 117 -10.09 -11.65 -5.18
CA ASP A 117 -8.89 -11.43 -5.98
C ASP A 117 -9.29 -11.55 -7.46
N ILE A 118 -9.03 -10.48 -8.18
CA ILE A 118 -9.24 -10.40 -9.62
C ILE A 118 -7.89 -10.74 -10.24
N ASP A 119 -7.90 -11.47 -11.35
CA ASP A 119 -6.71 -11.65 -12.17
C ASP A 119 -6.11 -10.25 -12.45
N TYR A 120 -4.82 -10.08 -12.23
CA TYR A 120 -4.17 -8.79 -12.45
C TYR A 120 -2.78 -8.98 -13.04
N GLY A 121 -2.36 -7.91 -13.70
CA GLY A 121 -1.13 -7.88 -14.44
C GLY A 121 -1.41 -7.92 -15.95
N PRO A 122 -0.36 -8.08 -16.73
CA PRO A 122 1.00 -8.23 -16.27
C PRO A 122 1.62 -6.93 -15.74
N LEU A 123 2.72 -7.08 -15.00
CA LEU A 123 3.62 -6.02 -14.56
C LEU A 123 5.00 -6.29 -15.13
N ALA A 124 5.62 -5.26 -15.69
CA ALA A 124 6.98 -5.34 -16.16
C ALA A 124 7.93 -4.66 -15.17
N ILE A 125 8.74 -5.45 -14.48
CA ILE A 125 9.65 -5.00 -13.44
C ILE A 125 11.08 -5.13 -13.98
N ILE A 126 11.83 -4.02 -14.02
CA ILE A 126 13.24 -4.02 -14.44
C ILE A 126 14.08 -4.78 -13.40
N ASN A 127 14.89 -5.74 -13.86
CA ASN A 127 15.70 -6.62 -13.02
C ASN A 127 17.06 -6.96 -13.67
N GLY A 128 18.08 -6.16 -13.39
CA GLY A 128 19.40 -6.32 -13.98
C GLY A 128 19.38 -6.02 -15.47
N ASN A 129 19.83 -6.98 -16.29
CA ASN A 129 19.75 -6.96 -17.75
C ASN A 129 18.47 -7.66 -18.29
N GLN A 130 17.54 -7.98 -17.39
CA GLN A 130 16.29 -8.66 -17.70
C GLN A 130 15.10 -7.82 -17.25
N THR A 131 13.92 -8.18 -17.76
CA THR A 131 12.63 -7.71 -17.25
C THR A 131 11.89 -8.89 -16.67
N GLN A 132 11.48 -8.76 -15.41
CA GLN A 132 10.58 -9.70 -14.78
C GLN A 132 9.14 -9.34 -15.18
N ILE A 133 8.47 -10.22 -15.91
CA ILE A 133 7.04 -10.10 -16.19
C ILE A 133 6.31 -10.86 -15.08
N HIS A 134 5.59 -10.13 -14.22
CA HIS A 134 4.86 -10.68 -13.08
C HIS A 134 3.36 -10.56 -13.29
N TRP A 135 2.62 -11.62 -12.97
CA TRP A 135 1.15 -11.58 -13.02
C TRP A 135 0.52 -12.56 -12.04
N PHE A 136 -0.80 -12.41 -11.84
CA PHE A 136 -1.56 -13.25 -10.93
C PHE A 136 -2.82 -13.79 -11.56
N THR A 137 -3.08 -15.04 -11.21
CA THR A 137 -4.31 -15.75 -11.51
C THR A 137 -5.03 -16.05 -10.21
N LYS A 138 -6.34 -15.80 -10.19
CA LYS A 138 -7.20 -16.06 -9.05
C LYS A 138 -7.24 -17.53 -8.66
N ASN A 139 -7.23 -18.41 -9.65
CA ASN A 139 -7.21 -19.85 -9.45
C ASN A 139 -5.82 -20.37 -9.77
N LYS A 140 -5.31 -21.28 -8.94
CA LYS A 140 -4.03 -21.96 -9.23
C LYS A 140 -4.10 -22.64 -10.60
N SER A 141 -3.32 -22.15 -11.54
CA SER A 141 -3.21 -22.70 -12.88
C SER A 141 -1.76 -22.68 -13.33
N SER A 142 -1.42 -23.44 -14.36
CA SER A 142 -0.28 -23.06 -15.19
C SER A 142 -0.66 -21.81 -15.98
N SER A 143 0.32 -21.02 -16.40
CA SER A 143 0.04 -19.84 -17.22
C SER A 143 1.13 -19.63 -18.25
N MET A 144 0.76 -19.03 -19.38
CA MET A 144 1.69 -18.73 -20.46
C MET A 144 1.66 -17.24 -20.78
N VAL A 145 2.84 -16.72 -21.10
CA VAL A 145 3.00 -15.38 -21.67
C VAL A 145 3.73 -15.50 -22.99
N THR A 146 3.22 -14.82 -24.00
CA THR A 146 3.89 -14.69 -25.30
C THR A 146 4.64 -13.37 -25.31
N VAL A 147 5.91 -13.36 -25.70
CA VAL A 147 6.77 -12.17 -25.79
C VAL A 147 7.45 -12.19 -27.16
N ASP A 148 7.13 -11.22 -28.02
CA ASP A 148 7.58 -11.17 -29.43
C ASP A 148 7.49 -12.53 -30.14
N ASP A 149 6.31 -13.15 -30.09
CA ASP A 149 5.99 -14.47 -30.66
C ASP A 149 6.67 -15.69 -29.99
N ILE A 150 7.48 -15.48 -28.95
CA ILE A 150 8.06 -16.57 -28.14
C ILE A 150 7.14 -16.88 -26.96
N ILE A 151 6.75 -18.14 -26.81
CA ILE A 151 5.90 -18.60 -25.70
C ILE A 151 6.78 -19.04 -24.53
N TYR A 152 6.52 -18.45 -23.36
CA TYR A 152 7.07 -18.84 -22.08
C TYR A 152 5.96 -19.47 -21.25
N SER A 153 6.18 -20.67 -20.72
CA SER A 153 5.25 -21.33 -19.81
C SER A 153 5.78 -21.33 -18.38
N ASP A 154 4.91 -20.98 -17.45
CA ASP A 154 5.05 -21.31 -16.04
C ASP A 154 4.16 -22.52 -15.76
N ASP A 155 4.78 -23.71 -15.77
CA ASP A 155 4.09 -24.98 -15.61
C ASP A 155 3.64 -25.24 -14.16
N ALA A 156 4.13 -24.44 -13.21
CA ALA A 156 3.76 -24.57 -11.81
C ALA A 156 2.31 -24.09 -11.60
N LYS A 157 1.50 -24.93 -10.93
CA LYS A 157 0.14 -24.53 -10.52
C LYS A 157 0.19 -23.56 -9.34
N SER A 158 0.34 -22.29 -9.67
CA SER A 158 0.45 -21.18 -8.74
C SER A 158 -0.63 -20.14 -8.99
N ASN A 159 -0.84 -19.27 -8.02
CA ASN A 159 -1.58 -18.02 -8.22
C ASN A 159 -0.66 -16.90 -8.72
N TYR A 160 0.65 -17.03 -8.49
CA TYR A 160 1.66 -16.04 -8.81
C TYR A 160 2.58 -16.61 -9.87
N HIS A 161 2.77 -15.84 -10.91
CA HIS A 161 3.58 -16.23 -12.05
C HIS A 161 4.59 -15.14 -12.32
N ASN A 162 5.81 -15.57 -12.61
CA ASN A 162 6.86 -14.68 -13.04
C ASN A 162 7.69 -15.37 -14.11
N ILE A 163 8.15 -14.58 -15.08
CA ILE A 163 9.20 -15.01 -16.00
C ILE A 163 10.23 -13.91 -16.13
N LEU A 164 11.45 -14.28 -16.48
CA LEU A 164 12.52 -13.35 -16.81
C LEU A 164 12.70 -13.35 -18.33
N VAL A 165 12.60 -12.18 -18.94
CA VAL A 165 12.88 -11.95 -20.37
C VAL A 165 14.02 -10.97 -20.52
N ASN A 166 14.68 -10.97 -21.67
CA ASN A 166 15.74 -10.00 -21.93
C ASN A 166 15.16 -8.58 -21.96
N GLN A 167 15.93 -7.60 -21.46
CA GLN A 167 15.53 -6.20 -21.36
C GLN A 167 15.64 -5.49 -22.73
N THR A 168 14.77 -5.86 -23.67
CA THR A 168 14.57 -5.18 -24.96
C THR A 168 13.17 -4.55 -25.00
N ASN A 169 12.90 -3.68 -25.97
CA ASN A 169 11.50 -3.31 -26.24
C ASN A 169 10.78 -4.54 -26.80
N PHE A 170 9.65 -4.91 -26.19
CA PHE A 170 8.90 -6.11 -26.59
C PHE A 170 7.40 -5.90 -26.42
N SER A 171 6.63 -6.64 -27.22
CA SER A 171 5.19 -6.79 -27.02
C SER A 171 4.92 -8.12 -26.31
N TYR A 172 3.92 -8.14 -25.44
CA TYR A 172 3.63 -9.33 -24.65
C TYR A 172 2.16 -9.51 -24.33
N GLN A 173 1.73 -10.75 -24.22
CA GLN A 173 0.34 -11.13 -23.99
C GLN A 173 0.26 -12.25 -22.94
N VAL A 174 -0.53 -12.03 -21.88
CA VAL A 174 -0.76 -13.04 -20.84
C VAL A 174 -2.11 -13.70 -21.04
N SER A 175 -2.09 -14.90 -21.60
CA SER A 175 -3.28 -15.69 -21.96
C SER A 175 -4.27 -15.89 -20.81
N ALA A 176 -3.79 -16.00 -19.56
CA ALA A 176 -4.62 -16.28 -18.40
C ALA A 176 -5.40 -15.06 -17.87
N ILE A 177 -5.02 -13.84 -18.24
CA ILE A 177 -5.62 -12.60 -17.70
C ILE A 177 -6.51 -11.96 -18.73
N SER A 178 -5.96 -11.72 -19.92
CA SER A 178 -6.69 -11.08 -20.99
C SER A 178 -6.04 -11.40 -22.32
N ASN A 179 -6.84 -11.38 -23.38
CA ASN A 179 -6.30 -11.42 -24.74
C ASN A 179 -5.70 -10.07 -25.17
N GLN A 180 -5.57 -9.10 -24.25
CA GLN A 180 -4.94 -7.81 -24.54
C GLN A 180 -3.44 -7.99 -24.73
N VAL A 181 -2.91 -7.37 -25.77
CA VAL A 181 -1.46 -7.22 -25.97
C VAL A 181 -1.01 -5.97 -25.23
N PHE A 182 0.03 -6.15 -24.42
CA PHE A 182 0.72 -5.10 -23.68
C PHE A 182 2.05 -4.80 -24.38
N THR A 183 2.55 -3.58 -24.21
CA THR A 183 3.84 -3.17 -24.78
C THR A 183 4.75 -2.74 -23.66
N TYR A 184 5.96 -3.31 -23.64
CA TYR A 184 7.05 -2.85 -22.80
C TYR A 184 8.00 -2.02 -23.66
N SER A 185 8.27 -0.80 -23.21
CA SER A 185 9.27 0.06 -23.83
C SER A 185 10.08 0.73 -22.74
N LEU A 186 11.39 0.56 -22.81
CA LEU A 186 12.34 1.27 -21.97
C LEU A 186 13.35 1.94 -22.92
N PRO A 187 13.30 3.28 -23.07
CA PRO A 187 14.19 3.94 -24.02
C PRO A 187 15.65 3.78 -23.58
N SER A 188 16.55 3.73 -24.58
CA SER A 188 17.99 3.65 -24.34
C SER A 188 18.53 4.89 -23.63
N ALA A 189 17.90 6.05 -23.84
CA ALA A 189 18.16 7.28 -23.12
C ALA A 189 16.93 7.62 -22.27
N ILE A 190 17.11 7.64 -20.95
CA ILE A 190 16.05 8.04 -20.03
C ILE A 190 15.99 9.56 -19.99
N SER A 191 14.80 10.09 -20.26
CA SER A 191 14.48 11.51 -20.21
C SER A 191 13.68 11.86 -18.96
N LYS A 192 12.84 10.94 -18.47
CA LYS A 192 11.94 11.21 -17.36
C LYS A 192 11.57 9.95 -16.58
N PHE A 193 11.65 10.00 -15.26
CA PHE A 193 11.09 8.95 -14.40
C PHE A 193 10.30 9.55 -13.24
N VAL A 194 9.46 8.74 -12.61
CA VAL A 194 8.67 9.18 -11.44
C VAL A 194 9.06 8.38 -10.21
N VAL A 195 9.18 9.06 -9.07
CA VAL A 195 9.38 8.45 -7.75
C VAL A 195 8.07 8.53 -6.96
N LEU A 196 7.58 7.37 -6.51
CA LEU A 196 6.38 7.22 -5.71
C LEU A 196 6.53 6.01 -4.78
N THR A 197 6.39 6.16 -3.47
CA THR A 197 6.63 5.07 -2.51
C THR A 197 5.58 5.09 -1.40
N ASP A 198 5.52 4.02 -0.60
CA ASP A 198 4.61 3.93 0.56
C ASP A 198 3.14 4.04 0.11
N ILE A 199 2.82 3.24 -0.90
CA ILE A 199 1.52 3.20 -1.55
C ILE A 199 0.55 2.36 -0.71
N HIS A 200 1.04 1.39 0.08
CA HIS A 200 0.26 0.65 1.07
C HIS A 200 -1.06 0.07 0.53
N SER A 201 -1.00 -0.65 -0.60
CA SER A 201 -2.20 -1.24 -1.25
C SER A 201 -3.22 -0.23 -1.80
N ASN A 202 -2.85 1.04 -1.93
CA ASN A 202 -3.70 2.11 -2.44
C ASN A 202 -3.39 2.42 -3.91
N SER A 203 -3.95 1.64 -4.84
CA SER A 203 -3.79 1.86 -6.28
C SER A 203 -4.29 3.21 -6.78
N HIS A 204 -5.10 3.93 -6.01
CA HIS A 204 -5.74 5.16 -6.47
C HIS A 204 -4.76 6.18 -7.05
N TYR A 205 -3.60 6.37 -6.42
CA TYR A 205 -2.63 7.37 -6.87
C TYR A 205 -1.76 6.90 -8.01
N LEU A 206 -1.44 5.60 -8.09
CA LEU A 206 -0.81 5.00 -9.27
C LEU A 206 -1.69 5.16 -10.51
N GLU A 207 -3.01 5.00 -10.35
CA GLU A 207 -3.99 5.16 -11.43
C GLU A 207 -4.09 6.60 -11.96
N GLN A 208 -3.68 7.60 -11.16
CA GLN A 208 -3.68 9.01 -11.52
C GLN A 208 -2.34 9.50 -12.07
N MET A 209 -1.34 8.61 -12.17
CA MET A 209 -0.06 9.00 -12.75
C MET A 209 -0.22 9.31 -14.23
N SER A 210 0.37 10.44 -14.66
CA SER A 210 0.50 10.76 -16.08
C SER A 210 1.22 9.61 -16.78
N THR A 211 0.89 9.28 -18.03
CA THR A 211 1.64 8.27 -18.79
C THR A 211 2.93 8.82 -19.40
N ASP A 212 3.25 10.09 -19.16
CA ASP A 212 4.44 10.79 -19.67
C ASP A 212 5.66 10.61 -18.74
N TYR A 213 6.19 9.40 -18.72
CA TYR A 213 7.45 9.03 -18.09
C TYR A 213 7.97 7.69 -18.66
N ASP A 214 9.27 7.44 -18.54
CA ASP A 214 9.93 6.26 -19.08
C ASP A 214 9.78 5.06 -18.15
N PHE A 215 9.96 5.26 -16.83
CA PHE A 215 9.69 4.25 -15.80
C PHE A 215 9.28 4.88 -14.45
N ALA A 216 8.75 4.06 -13.55
CA ALA A 216 8.50 4.46 -12.17
C ALA A 216 9.46 3.76 -11.19
N LEU A 217 10.01 4.53 -10.27
CA LEU A 217 10.85 4.10 -9.16
C LEU A 217 10.02 4.09 -7.87
N LEU A 218 9.91 2.92 -7.24
CA LEU A 218 9.22 2.77 -5.97
C LEU A 218 10.25 2.39 -4.90
N CYS A 219 10.35 3.21 -3.85
CA CYS A 219 11.35 3.06 -2.79
C CYS A 219 10.90 2.13 -1.64
N GLY A 220 9.85 1.34 -1.83
CA GLY A 220 9.31 0.39 -0.83
C GLY A 220 7.87 0.67 -0.42
N ASP A 221 7.37 -0.17 0.48
CA ASP A 221 6.04 -0.13 1.10
C ASP A 221 4.90 -0.01 0.07
N TYR A 222 4.99 -0.78 -1.01
CA TYR A 222 3.90 -0.90 -1.97
C TYR A 222 2.82 -1.86 -1.46
N SER A 223 3.15 -2.77 -0.55
CA SER A 223 2.19 -3.56 0.25
C SER A 223 2.11 -3.02 1.69
N TYR A 224 1.02 -3.34 2.41
CA TYR A 224 0.85 -2.88 3.80
C TYR A 224 1.27 -3.94 4.82
N GLY A 225 1.19 -5.22 4.49
CA GLY A 225 1.52 -6.34 5.36
C GLY A 225 2.39 -7.38 4.67
N GLY A 226 3.02 -7.03 3.55
CA GLY A 226 3.84 -7.95 2.77
C GLY A 226 3.01 -9.02 2.08
N MET A 227 1.69 -8.84 1.99
CA MET A 227 0.80 -9.85 1.45
C MET A 227 0.71 -9.74 -0.07
N ALA A 228 0.71 -10.87 -0.74
CA ALA A 228 0.75 -10.86 -2.20
C ALA A 228 -0.55 -10.31 -2.84
N HIS A 229 -1.72 -10.44 -2.21
CA HIS A 229 -2.96 -9.79 -2.66
C HIS A 229 -2.93 -8.25 -2.50
N GLU A 230 -2.15 -7.72 -1.57
CA GLU A 230 -1.97 -6.28 -1.39
C GLU A 230 -1.08 -5.71 -2.50
N PHE A 231 0.02 -6.39 -2.79
CA PHE A 231 0.84 -6.13 -3.97
C PHE A 231 0.01 -6.10 -5.26
N SER A 232 -0.83 -7.14 -5.41
CA SER A 232 -1.80 -7.25 -6.51
C SER A 232 -2.68 -6.02 -6.64
N LYS A 233 -3.25 -5.59 -5.51
CA LYS A 233 -4.15 -4.44 -5.44
C LYS A 233 -3.45 -3.12 -5.75
N THR A 234 -2.17 -2.96 -5.39
CA THR A 234 -1.37 -1.77 -5.72
C THR A 234 -1.20 -1.61 -7.22
N PHE A 235 -0.88 -2.69 -7.92
CA PHE A 235 -0.46 -2.62 -9.32
C PHE A 235 -1.52 -3.04 -10.34
N ARG A 236 -2.77 -3.25 -9.90
CA ARG A 236 -3.89 -3.74 -10.73
C ARG A 236 -4.21 -2.93 -12.00
N LYS A 237 -3.62 -1.74 -12.20
CA LYS A 237 -3.82 -0.89 -13.39
C LYS A 237 -2.52 -0.35 -14.01
N THR A 238 -1.34 -0.80 -13.55
CA THR A 238 -0.04 -0.26 -13.97
C THR A 238 0.63 -1.12 -15.06
N HIS A 239 -0.12 -1.52 -16.09
CA HIS A 239 0.29 -2.60 -16.99
C HIS A 239 1.30 -2.22 -18.08
N ASN A 240 1.51 -0.92 -18.33
CA ASN A 240 2.21 -0.44 -19.53
C ASN A 240 3.49 0.35 -19.22
N LYS A 241 3.93 0.40 -17.97
CA LYS A 241 5.09 1.18 -17.58
C LYS A 241 6.09 0.33 -16.80
N PRO A 242 7.38 0.35 -17.18
CA PRO A 242 8.43 -0.32 -16.43
C PRO A 242 8.46 0.19 -14.98
N LEU A 243 8.66 -0.74 -14.05
CA LEU A 243 8.79 -0.46 -12.62
C LEU A 243 10.17 -0.88 -12.13
N ILE A 244 10.72 -0.12 -11.18
CA ILE A 244 11.82 -0.58 -10.32
C ILE A 244 11.37 -0.48 -8.88
N LEU A 245 11.56 -1.58 -8.15
CA LEU A 245 11.07 -1.75 -6.79
C LEU A 245 12.27 -1.90 -5.85
N ALA A 246 12.40 -1.02 -4.87
CA ALA A 246 13.15 -1.27 -3.66
C ALA A 246 12.22 -1.96 -2.64
N ALA A 247 12.77 -2.76 -1.73
CA ALA A 247 11.98 -3.32 -0.63
C ALA A 247 11.81 -2.30 0.50
N GLY A 248 10.58 -2.12 0.97
CA GLY A 248 10.30 -1.45 2.24
C GLY A 248 10.21 -2.41 3.41
N ASN A 249 9.93 -1.89 4.60
CA ASN A 249 9.72 -2.75 5.76
C ASN A 249 8.41 -3.54 5.66
N HIS A 250 7.37 -2.99 5.07
CA HIS A 250 6.10 -3.69 4.91
C HIS A 250 6.18 -4.76 3.83
N ASP A 251 7.08 -4.64 2.86
CA ASP A 251 7.22 -5.61 1.77
C ASP A 251 7.98 -6.88 2.16
N SER A 252 8.82 -6.76 3.18
CA SER A 252 9.84 -7.75 3.52
C SER A 252 9.45 -8.69 4.67
N ILE A 253 8.27 -8.49 5.25
CA ILE A 253 7.67 -9.29 6.33
C ILE A 253 6.79 -10.44 5.84
N GLY A 254 6.60 -10.57 4.53
CA GLY A 254 5.57 -11.45 3.97
C GLY A 254 5.96 -12.17 2.67
N GLN A 255 4.95 -12.42 1.85
CA GLN A 255 5.06 -13.15 0.59
C GLN A 255 5.63 -12.30 -0.54
N VAL A 256 5.57 -10.97 -0.41
CA VAL A 256 6.00 -10.02 -1.43
C VAL A 256 7.47 -10.19 -1.81
N ASP A 257 8.36 -10.41 -0.84
CA ASP A 257 9.79 -10.65 -1.09
C ASP A 257 10.02 -11.89 -1.99
N GLN A 258 9.09 -12.84 -1.97
CA GLN A 258 9.14 -14.03 -2.84
C GLN A 258 8.63 -13.75 -4.26
N LEU A 259 7.88 -12.66 -4.46
CA LEU A 259 7.36 -12.27 -5.78
C LEU A 259 8.39 -11.52 -6.61
N ILE A 260 9.41 -10.95 -5.99
CA ILE A 260 10.40 -10.11 -6.66
C ILE A 260 11.75 -10.82 -6.62
N THR A 261 12.26 -11.24 -7.76
CA THR A 261 13.48 -12.04 -7.83
C THR A 261 14.73 -11.14 -7.86
N ARG A 262 15.00 -10.38 -6.79
CA ARG A 262 16.19 -9.51 -6.69
C ARG A 262 16.84 -9.59 -5.30
N PRO A 263 18.17 -9.45 -5.20
CA PRO A 263 18.81 -9.28 -3.89
C PRO A 263 18.40 -7.92 -3.28
N THR A 264 18.50 -7.79 -1.96
CA THR A 264 18.07 -6.57 -1.26
C THR A 264 18.98 -5.37 -1.53
N ASN A 265 20.27 -5.60 -1.76
CA ASN A 265 21.23 -4.60 -2.21
C ASN A 265 21.65 -4.91 -3.64
N PHE A 266 21.52 -3.96 -4.56
CA PHE A 266 21.89 -4.16 -5.96
C PHE A 266 22.16 -2.84 -6.68
N TYR A 267 22.87 -2.93 -7.80
CA TYR A 267 23.07 -1.83 -8.73
C TYR A 267 22.26 -2.12 -10.00
N GLN A 268 21.60 -1.09 -10.52
CA GLN A 268 20.84 -1.14 -11.76
C GLN A 268 21.27 0.01 -12.66
N LYS A 269 21.71 -0.30 -13.88
CA LYS A 269 21.92 0.69 -14.93
C LYS A 269 20.67 0.84 -15.79
N ILE A 270 20.29 2.07 -16.12
CA ILE A 270 19.17 2.37 -17.02
C ILE A 270 19.59 3.50 -17.97
N GLY A 271 19.79 3.14 -19.24
CA GLY A 271 20.48 4.02 -20.17
C GLY A 271 21.85 4.40 -19.61
N ASP A 272 22.13 5.70 -19.50
CA ASP A 272 23.38 6.23 -18.96
C ASP A 272 23.30 6.59 -17.47
N ASN A 273 22.30 6.10 -16.73
CA ASN A 273 22.09 6.44 -15.32
C ASN A 273 22.22 5.20 -14.42
N GLY A 274 22.91 5.37 -13.30
CA GLY A 274 23.14 4.33 -12.29
C GLY A 274 22.22 4.48 -11.08
N PHE A 275 21.74 3.35 -10.55
CA PHE A 275 20.88 3.31 -9.38
C PHE A 275 21.42 2.27 -8.40
N PHE A 276 21.84 2.71 -7.21
CA PHE A 276 22.23 1.83 -6.12
C PHE A 276 21.06 1.67 -5.15
N PHE A 277 20.59 0.45 -4.97
CA PHE A 277 19.55 0.09 -4.02
C PHE A 277 20.20 -0.47 -2.77
N ILE A 278 19.85 0.10 -1.62
CA ILE A 278 20.32 -0.37 -0.32
C ILE A 278 19.15 -0.64 0.62
N TYR A 279 19.27 -1.71 1.38
CA TYR A 279 18.29 -2.14 2.37
C TYR A 279 18.91 -2.23 3.76
N VAL A 280 18.40 -1.43 4.68
CA VAL A 280 19.01 -1.22 6.01
C VAL A 280 18.07 -1.55 7.19
N LEU A 281 16.84 -1.96 6.90
CA LEU A 281 15.80 -2.20 7.90
C LEU A 281 15.78 -3.65 8.38
N ASN A 282 15.26 -3.88 9.58
CA ASN A 282 14.97 -5.22 10.09
C ASN A 282 13.54 -5.67 9.73
N ASN A 283 13.37 -6.97 9.46
CA ASN A 283 12.10 -7.58 9.08
C ASN A 283 11.54 -8.48 10.20
N ASP A 284 12.28 -8.65 11.30
CA ASP A 284 11.93 -9.62 12.34
C ASP A 284 10.69 -9.23 13.15
N LEU A 285 10.26 -7.96 13.08
CA LEU A 285 9.11 -7.43 13.81
C LEU A 285 8.11 -6.79 12.84
N VAL A 286 6.96 -7.46 12.69
CA VAL A 286 5.88 -7.22 11.72
C VAL A 286 5.35 -5.78 11.68
N TRP A 287 5.61 -4.94 12.70
CA TRP A 287 4.97 -3.64 12.82
C TRP A 287 5.91 -2.47 13.12
N HIS A 288 7.15 -2.74 13.53
CA HIS A 288 8.10 -1.70 13.94
C HIS A 288 9.46 -2.11 13.37
N SER A 289 9.65 -1.88 12.08
CA SER A 289 10.96 -2.10 11.50
C SER A 289 11.88 -0.98 11.93
N TYR A 290 12.89 -1.38 12.70
CA TYR A 290 13.96 -0.50 13.11
C TYR A 290 15.13 -0.65 12.16
N LEU A 291 15.99 0.36 12.13
CA LEU A 291 17.30 0.26 11.51
C LEU A 291 18.06 -0.96 12.07
N ASN A 292 18.62 -1.79 11.20
CA ASN A 292 19.51 -2.88 11.58
C ASN A 292 20.95 -2.47 11.27
N HIS A 293 21.79 -2.33 12.30
CA HIS A 293 23.18 -1.87 12.12
C HIS A 293 23.99 -2.81 11.24
N SER A 294 23.84 -4.13 11.38
CA SER A 294 24.57 -5.10 10.55
C SER A 294 24.17 -5.04 9.08
N ARG A 295 22.87 -4.89 8.78
CA ARG A 295 22.39 -4.67 7.41
C ARG A 295 22.83 -3.31 6.87
N THR A 296 22.84 -2.28 7.71
CA THR A 296 23.37 -0.96 7.37
C THR A 296 24.84 -1.05 6.97
N ASP A 297 25.68 -1.68 7.80
CA ASP A 297 27.09 -1.90 7.48
C ASP A 297 27.27 -2.70 6.17
N ALA A 298 26.47 -3.76 5.96
CA ALA A 298 26.49 -4.53 4.73
C ALA A 298 26.09 -3.71 3.50
N ALA A 299 25.09 -2.84 3.62
CA ALA A 299 24.67 -1.91 2.57
C ALA A 299 25.78 -0.90 2.21
N PHE A 300 26.43 -0.31 3.20
CA PHE A 300 27.54 0.62 2.93
C PHE A 300 28.78 -0.10 2.38
N ASN A 301 29.09 -1.30 2.86
CA ASN A 301 30.14 -2.14 2.26
C ASN A 301 29.82 -2.49 0.80
N PHE A 302 28.55 -2.77 0.48
CA PHE A 302 28.11 -2.97 -0.90
C PHE A 302 28.35 -1.72 -1.75
N LEU A 303 27.95 -0.53 -1.29
CA LEU A 303 28.21 0.73 -2.00
C LEU A 303 29.71 0.94 -2.26
N GLU A 304 30.53 0.80 -1.22
CA GLU A 304 32.00 0.94 -1.30
C GLU A 304 32.62 0.00 -2.33
N GLN A 305 32.17 -1.25 -2.37
CA GLN A 305 32.70 -2.26 -3.29
C GLN A 305 32.21 -2.09 -4.72
N ASN A 306 31.02 -1.50 -4.93
CA ASN A 306 30.34 -1.49 -6.22
C ASN A 306 30.25 -0.09 -6.86
N LEU A 307 30.75 0.96 -6.22
CA LEU A 307 30.71 2.32 -6.78
C LEU A 307 31.39 2.40 -8.15
N HIS A 308 32.43 1.59 -8.37
CA HIS A 308 33.13 1.48 -9.66
C HIS A 308 32.21 1.08 -10.83
N LEU A 309 31.10 0.39 -10.57
CA LEU A 309 30.12 0.03 -11.61
C LEU A 309 29.48 1.27 -12.26
N SER A 310 29.51 2.41 -11.57
CA SER A 310 28.93 3.66 -12.02
C SER A 310 29.91 4.66 -12.63
N GLU A 311 31.18 4.30 -12.82
CA GLU A 311 32.22 5.22 -13.33
C GLU A 311 31.86 5.88 -14.67
N ASN A 312 31.06 5.21 -15.50
CA ASN A 312 30.62 5.68 -16.81
C ASN A 312 29.15 6.13 -16.83
N ASP A 313 28.53 6.32 -15.67
CA ASP A 313 27.17 6.81 -15.58
C ASP A 313 27.16 8.34 -15.56
N SER A 314 26.23 8.94 -16.29
CA SER A 314 26.02 10.40 -16.32
C SER A 314 25.50 10.90 -14.96
N ASN A 315 24.61 10.13 -14.35
CA ASN A 315 24.01 10.42 -13.05
C ASN A 315 23.89 9.15 -12.23
N VAL A 316 24.19 9.27 -10.94
CA VAL A 316 24.07 8.19 -9.97
C VAL A 316 23.02 8.57 -8.91
N PHE A 317 22.10 7.66 -8.66
CA PHE A 317 21.07 7.79 -7.64
C PHE A 317 21.22 6.68 -6.61
N ILE A 318 21.00 7.00 -5.33
CA ILE A 318 20.91 6.00 -4.27
C ILE A 318 19.44 5.87 -3.86
N VAL A 319 18.97 4.64 -3.67
CA VAL A 319 17.60 4.33 -3.32
C VAL A 319 17.61 3.52 -2.03
N SER A 320 16.94 4.01 -1.01
CA SER A 320 16.84 3.38 0.31
C SER A 320 15.46 3.63 0.86
N HIS A 321 14.73 2.63 1.31
CA HIS A 321 13.42 2.87 1.94
C HIS A 321 13.56 3.77 3.18
N GLN A 322 14.52 3.48 4.05
CA GLN A 322 14.87 4.33 5.19
C GLN A 322 15.48 5.66 4.71
N ALA A 323 14.94 6.77 5.19
CA ALA A 323 15.44 8.11 4.89
C ALA A 323 16.71 8.46 5.69
N VAL A 324 17.59 9.23 5.05
CA VAL A 324 18.82 9.79 5.64
C VAL A 324 18.49 10.94 6.58
N TYR A 325 17.67 11.88 6.12
CA TYR A 325 17.11 12.97 6.89
C TYR A 325 15.58 12.85 6.87
N SER A 326 14.87 13.29 7.90
CA SER A 326 13.41 13.28 7.90
C SER A 326 12.83 14.25 8.91
N THR A 327 11.75 14.93 8.52
CA THR A 327 10.89 15.74 9.40
C THR A 327 9.63 14.96 9.84
N GLY A 328 9.49 13.70 9.43
CA GLY A 328 8.38 12.81 9.79
C GLY A 328 8.42 12.31 11.24
N ASP A 329 7.48 11.44 11.60
CA ASP A 329 7.15 11.08 13.00
C ASP A 329 8.36 10.64 13.85
N PHE A 330 9.30 9.89 13.24
CA PHE A 330 10.46 9.35 13.94
C PHE A 330 11.73 10.19 13.75
N GLY A 331 11.74 11.14 12.81
CA GLY A 331 12.91 11.93 12.40
C GLY A 331 14.09 11.10 11.91
N SER A 332 15.22 11.75 11.63
CA SER A 332 16.46 11.11 11.16
C SER A 332 17.03 10.10 12.16
N ILE A 333 17.53 8.95 11.67
CA ILE A 333 18.19 7.93 12.51
C ILE A 333 19.71 8.13 12.48
N ALA A 334 20.27 8.56 13.60
CA ALA A 334 21.65 9.03 13.67
C ALA A 334 22.70 8.10 13.05
N TYR A 335 22.64 6.79 13.35
CA TYR A 335 23.62 5.84 12.80
C TYR A 335 23.59 5.78 11.27
N PHE A 336 22.40 5.72 10.66
CA PHE A 336 22.25 5.70 9.21
C PHE A 336 22.65 7.04 8.58
N THR A 337 22.23 8.15 9.18
CA THR A 337 22.61 9.50 8.74
C THR A 337 24.12 9.68 8.74
N THR A 338 24.81 9.34 9.84
CA THR A 338 26.27 9.46 9.92
C THR A 338 26.97 8.58 8.90
N LYS A 339 26.54 7.32 8.71
CA LYS A 339 27.12 6.45 7.68
C LYS A 339 26.97 7.01 6.27
N MET A 340 25.83 7.61 5.96
CA MET A 340 25.60 8.25 4.67
C MET A 340 26.47 9.50 4.49
N GLU A 341 26.53 10.37 5.50
CA GLU A 341 27.39 11.56 5.47
C GLU A 341 28.87 11.20 5.32
N ASP A 342 29.35 10.19 6.04
CA ASP A 342 30.72 9.69 5.92
C ASP A 342 30.99 9.13 4.52
N PHE A 343 30.07 8.34 3.96
CA PHE A 343 30.18 7.80 2.61
C PHE A 343 30.26 8.92 1.56
N MET A 344 29.36 9.91 1.63
CA MET A 344 29.35 11.05 0.70
C MET A 344 30.62 11.89 0.82
N SER A 345 31.08 12.16 2.05
CA SER A 345 32.30 12.91 2.34
C SER A 345 33.57 12.19 1.84
N LYS A 346 33.60 10.86 1.91
CA LYS A 346 34.72 10.04 1.44
C LYS A 346 34.80 9.98 -0.08
N HIS A 347 33.67 9.83 -0.75
CA HIS A 347 33.64 9.58 -2.20
C HIS A 347 33.50 10.84 -3.04
N LYS A 348 33.09 11.98 -2.47
CA LYS A 348 32.95 13.33 -3.10
C LYS A 348 32.68 13.28 -4.61
N THR A 349 31.82 12.36 -5.02
CA THR A 349 31.63 12.09 -6.43
C THR A 349 30.55 13.05 -6.88
N ASN A 350 30.93 13.94 -7.80
CA ASN A 350 29.97 14.83 -8.42
C ASN A 350 28.88 14.04 -9.17
N GLN A 351 29.03 12.73 -9.38
CA GLN A 351 28.05 11.91 -10.09
C GLN A 351 26.83 11.53 -9.23
N ILE A 352 26.94 11.47 -7.89
CA ILE A 352 25.77 11.19 -7.05
C ILE A 352 24.89 12.43 -6.99
N ARG A 353 23.67 12.34 -7.52
CA ARG A 353 22.76 13.48 -7.70
C ARG A 353 21.70 13.54 -6.63
N ALA A 354 21.11 12.39 -6.31
CA ALA A 354 20.08 12.32 -5.29
C ALA A 354 20.04 10.97 -4.56
N VAL A 355 19.51 11.03 -3.33
CA VAL A 355 19.06 9.88 -2.56
C VAL A 355 17.53 9.90 -2.50
N PHE A 356 16.88 8.84 -2.94
CA PHE A 356 15.42 8.69 -2.88
C PHE A 356 15.03 7.70 -1.79
N SER A 357 14.07 8.10 -0.97
CA SER A 357 13.58 7.31 0.16
C SER A 357 12.07 7.35 0.34
N GLY A 358 11.56 6.48 1.22
CA GLY A 358 10.16 6.40 1.65
C GLY A 358 10.08 6.42 3.18
N HIS A 359 9.32 5.47 3.74
CA HIS A 359 9.17 5.14 5.16
C HIS A 359 8.42 6.16 6.01
N TYR A 360 8.73 7.44 5.84
CA TYR A 360 8.03 8.53 6.52
C TYR A 360 6.93 9.04 5.61
N HIS A 361 5.68 9.04 6.08
CA HIS A 361 4.52 9.36 5.24
C HIS A 361 4.30 10.86 5.06
N VAL A 362 5.36 11.56 4.62
CA VAL A 362 5.44 12.96 4.26
C VAL A 362 6.39 13.11 3.08
N PHE A 363 6.27 14.22 2.35
CA PHE A 363 7.34 14.65 1.47
C PHE A 363 8.38 15.44 2.26
N ASN A 364 9.67 15.15 2.10
CA ASN A 364 10.74 16.04 2.52
C ASN A 364 11.78 16.21 1.41
N ALA A 365 12.35 17.40 1.31
CA ALA A 365 13.51 17.71 0.48
C ALA A 365 14.61 18.33 1.34
N PHE A 366 15.82 17.78 1.20
CA PHE A 366 17.03 18.33 1.77
C PHE A 366 18.10 18.44 0.69
N ARG A 367 19.06 19.34 0.88
CA ARG A 367 20.24 19.45 0.02
C ARG A 367 21.49 19.66 0.88
N ASN A 368 22.42 18.73 0.77
CA ASN A 368 23.75 18.85 1.35
C ASN A 368 24.76 18.82 0.20
N GLU A 369 25.55 19.88 0.07
CA GLU A 369 26.42 20.12 -1.08
C GLU A 369 25.63 20.02 -2.41
N ASN A 370 26.05 19.11 -3.30
CA ASN A 370 25.43 18.85 -4.59
C ASN A 370 24.54 17.59 -4.59
N VAL A 371 24.14 17.07 -3.43
CA VAL A 371 23.26 15.91 -3.34
C VAL A 371 21.91 16.31 -2.76
N TYR A 372 20.83 15.97 -3.48
CA TYR A 372 19.48 16.08 -2.95
C TYR A 372 19.08 14.82 -2.18
N TYR A 373 18.32 14.98 -1.11
CA TYR A 373 17.73 13.88 -0.37
C TYR A 373 16.23 14.06 -0.38
N PHE A 374 15.53 13.18 -1.08
CA PHE A 374 14.08 13.24 -1.25
C PHE A 374 13.41 12.08 -0.53
N ILE A 375 12.51 12.41 0.38
CA ILE A 375 11.66 11.48 1.10
C ILE A 375 10.30 11.56 0.41
N ASN A 376 9.89 10.48 -0.23
CA ASN A 376 8.70 10.38 -1.08
C ASN A 376 7.62 9.47 -0.48
N GLY A 377 7.64 9.24 0.85
CA GLY A 377 6.77 8.29 1.55
C GLY A 377 5.29 8.68 1.63
N ALA A 378 4.88 9.77 1.01
CA ALA A 378 3.50 10.19 0.94
C ALA A 378 2.77 9.69 -0.32
N GLY A 379 3.00 8.45 -0.77
CA GLY A 379 2.44 7.95 -2.02
C GLY A 379 1.07 7.27 -1.92
N GLY A 380 0.59 6.96 -0.72
CA GLY A 380 -0.75 6.38 -0.55
C GLY A 380 -1.10 5.90 0.86
N GLY A 381 -0.11 5.72 1.73
CA GLY A 381 -0.28 5.43 3.15
C GLY A 381 -0.92 6.55 3.97
N PRO A 382 -1.26 6.31 5.24
CA PRO A 382 -1.76 7.37 6.12
C PRO A 382 -0.66 8.40 6.37
N LEU A 383 -0.89 9.66 6.00
CA LEU A 383 0.10 10.71 6.22
C LEU A 383 0.48 10.83 7.70
N ASP A 384 1.78 10.98 7.96
CA ASP A 384 2.37 11.09 9.30
C ASP A 384 1.65 12.19 10.10
N HIS A 385 1.55 11.99 11.41
CA HIS A 385 0.87 12.94 12.28
C HIS A 385 1.87 13.97 12.75
N VAL A 386 1.55 15.25 12.58
CA VAL A 386 2.30 16.28 13.28
C VAL A 386 2.05 16.13 14.79
N LYS A 387 2.96 15.48 15.51
CA LYS A 387 2.88 15.40 16.96
C LYS A 387 3.40 16.72 17.53
N LYS A 388 2.53 17.43 18.26
CA LYS A 388 2.91 18.54 19.16
C LYS A 388 3.64 18.02 20.41
N GLN A 389 4.61 17.11 20.29
CA GLN A 389 5.40 16.65 21.41
C GLN A 389 6.87 17.02 21.20
N GLY A 390 7.30 18.04 21.96
CA GLY A 390 8.62 18.63 21.84
C GLY A 390 8.67 19.72 20.77
N ALA A 391 9.88 20.02 20.30
CA ALA A 391 10.13 21.10 19.35
C ALA A 391 9.83 20.72 17.89
N ARG A 392 9.66 19.42 17.57
CA ARG A 392 9.30 18.91 16.23
C ARG A 392 7.83 19.15 15.84
N SER A 393 7.31 20.34 16.13
CA SER A 393 5.93 20.70 15.80
C SER A 393 5.90 21.64 14.59
N TRP A 394 5.79 21.08 13.39
CA TRP A 394 5.31 21.88 12.26
C TRP A 394 3.83 21.56 12.05
N THR A 395 2.95 22.35 12.68
CA THR A 395 1.47 22.17 12.62
C THR A 395 0.86 22.51 11.26
N GLU A 396 1.71 22.76 10.28
CA GLU A 396 1.38 23.33 9.00
C GLU A 396 1.33 22.23 7.93
N GLU A 397 0.63 22.47 6.84
CA GLU A 397 0.65 21.57 5.69
C GLU A 397 2.00 21.61 4.95
N GLU A 398 2.79 22.66 5.18
CA GLU A 398 4.05 22.95 4.51
C GLU A 398 5.08 23.47 5.53
N LEU A 399 6.34 23.05 5.38
CA LEU A 399 7.49 23.60 6.12
C LEU A 399 8.54 24.05 5.11
N LYS A 400 9.16 25.22 5.32
CA LYS A 400 10.12 25.82 4.38
C LYS A 400 11.43 26.22 5.04
N GLY A 401 12.50 26.10 4.26
CA GLY A 401 13.82 26.59 4.55
C GLY A 401 14.59 25.75 5.57
N PRO A 402 15.88 26.07 5.77
CA PRO A 402 16.65 25.49 6.86
C PRO A 402 15.94 25.74 8.20
N MET A 403 15.98 24.75 9.07
CA MET A 403 15.37 24.85 10.40
C MET A 403 16.41 25.21 11.46
N ASP A 404 15.99 25.69 12.63
CA ASP A 404 16.92 26.03 13.70
C ASP A 404 17.36 24.79 14.49
N ALA A 405 18.68 24.66 14.69
CA ALA A 405 19.33 23.58 15.45
C ALA A 405 18.75 23.35 16.86
N LYS A 406 18.28 24.44 17.48
CA LYS A 406 18.06 24.55 18.92
C LYS A 406 16.75 23.90 19.39
N GLY A 407 15.86 23.54 18.48
CA GLY A 407 14.60 22.88 18.80
C GLY A 407 14.70 21.35 18.75
N ASP A 408 15.11 20.81 17.60
CA ASP A 408 14.45 19.59 17.12
C ASP A 408 15.26 18.30 17.28
N GLY A 409 16.55 18.42 17.61
CA GLY A 409 17.49 17.29 17.62
C GLY A 409 17.48 16.49 16.31
N MET A 410 16.99 17.11 15.22
CA MET A 410 16.85 16.47 13.92
C MET A 410 18.14 16.68 13.16
N MET A 411 18.81 15.59 12.79
CA MET A 411 20.00 15.70 11.95
C MET A 411 19.63 16.22 10.56
N GLY A 412 20.47 17.10 10.02
CA GLY A 412 20.28 17.72 8.70
C GLY A 412 19.32 18.91 8.66
N TYR A 413 18.97 19.51 9.81
CA TYR A 413 18.11 20.69 9.87
C TYR A 413 18.60 21.84 8.97
N GLN A 414 19.92 22.02 8.88
CA GLN A 414 20.56 23.07 8.10
C GLN A 414 20.48 22.82 6.58
N TYR A 415 20.19 21.58 6.19
CA TYR A 415 20.06 21.14 4.80
C TYR A 415 18.59 21.10 4.34
N HIS A 416 17.63 21.28 5.25
CA HIS A 416 16.21 21.19 4.92
C HIS A 416 15.81 22.29 3.93
N LEU A 417 15.03 21.91 2.91
CA LEU A 417 14.47 22.81 1.92
C LEU A 417 12.97 22.95 2.12
N ASN A 418 12.23 21.85 1.98
CA ASN A 418 10.77 21.86 2.13
C ASN A 418 10.26 20.52 2.66
N SER A 419 9.14 20.57 3.37
CA SER A 419 8.32 19.39 3.68
C SER A 419 6.86 19.64 3.35
N TYR A 420 6.15 18.62 2.87
CA TYR A 420 4.70 18.67 2.63
C TYR A 420 3.99 17.50 3.30
N ARG A 421 2.91 17.81 4.03
CA ARG A 421 1.99 16.82 4.56
C ARG A 421 0.81 16.63 3.60
N LYS A 422 1.14 16.18 2.39
CA LYS A 422 0.20 15.93 1.29
C LYS A 422 0.60 14.65 0.59
N TYR A 423 -0.33 14.04 -0.13
CA TYR A 423 0.03 12.95 -1.03
C TYR A 423 0.85 13.52 -2.18
N THR A 424 2.07 13.02 -2.38
CA THR A 424 3.01 13.59 -3.37
C THR A 424 3.68 12.54 -4.23
N ARG A 425 4.10 12.95 -5.43
CA ARG A 425 5.10 12.25 -6.23
C ARG A 425 6.20 13.21 -6.68
N THR A 426 7.36 12.67 -7.00
CA THR A 426 8.45 13.44 -7.63
C THR A 426 8.65 12.97 -9.06
N GLU A 427 8.52 13.88 -10.02
CA GLU A 427 8.91 13.66 -11.42
C GLU A 427 10.35 14.12 -11.59
N VAL A 428 11.20 13.30 -12.18
CA VAL A 428 12.63 13.59 -12.39
C VAL A 428 12.88 13.66 -13.88
N GLU A 429 13.20 14.86 -14.37
CA GLU A 429 13.49 15.12 -15.77
C GLU A 429 15.02 15.24 -15.95
N LEU A 430 15.56 14.38 -16.80
CA LEU A 430 16.98 14.29 -17.13
C LEU A 430 17.20 14.99 -18.47
N GLN A 431 17.89 16.12 -18.43
CA GLN A 431 18.26 16.90 -19.61
C GLN A 431 19.79 16.98 -19.69
N GLN A 432 20.31 17.28 -20.87
CA GLN A 432 21.75 17.46 -21.02
C GLN A 432 22.24 18.62 -20.15
N GLY A 433 23.11 18.32 -19.19
CA GLY A 433 23.68 19.33 -18.28
C GLY A 433 22.81 19.68 -17.08
N LYS A 434 21.58 19.16 -16.97
CA LYS A 434 20.61 19.58 -15.95
C LYS A 434 19.64 18.48 -15.54
N ILE A 435 19.35 18.39 -14.25
CA ILE A 435 18.26 17.58 -13.69
C ILE A 435 17.22 18.50 -13.08
N THR A 436 15.95 18.21 -13.34
CA THR A 436 14.81 18.91 -12.73
C THR A 436 13.97 17.93 -11.94
N TYR A 437 13.77 18.21 -10.65
CA TYR A 437 12.92 17.43 -9.75
C TYR A 437 11.64 18.21 -9.49
N ILE A 438 10.51 17.73 -9.99
CA ILE A 438 9.20 18.38 -9.90
C ILE A 438 8.34 17.63 -8.90
N VAL A 439 8.04 18.25 -7.76
CA VAL A 439 7.17 17.68 -6.73
C VAL A 439 5.75 18.06 -7.04
N ARG A 440 4.86 17.07 -7.17
CA ARG A 440 3.45 17.28 -7.44
C ARG A 440 2.58 16.73 -6.32
N ASP A 441 1.50 17.46 -6.05
CA ASP A 441 0.37 16.99 -5.27
C ASP A 441 -0.38 15.92 -6.08
N LEU A 442 -0.59 14.74 -5.50
CA LEU A 442 -1.28 13.63 -6.15
C LEU A 442 -2.80 13.82 -6.23
N ASP A 443 -3.39 14.62 -5.34
CA ASP A 443 -4.84 14.86 -5.34
C ASP A 443 -5.24 15.90 -6.39
N THR A 444 -4.38 16.92 -6.61
CA THR A 444 -4.69 18.05 -7.49
C THR A 444 -3.87 18.09 -8.78
N GLY A 445 -2.75 17.35 -8.85
CA GLY A 445 -1.78 17.43 -9.94
C GLY A 445 -0.92 18.71 -9.95
N ALA A 446 -1.16 19.62 -9.00
CA ALA A 446 -0.46 20.89 -8.90
C ALA A 446 1.03 20.68 -8.61
N VAL A 447 1.88 21.51 -9.23
CA VAL A 447 3.30 21.58 -8.87
C VAL A 447 3.41 22.27 -7.51
N LEU A 448 3.94 21.55 -6.52
CA LEU A 448 4.23 22.09 -5.19
C LEU A 448 5.59 22.78 -5.17
N ASN A 449 6.60 22.16 -5.80
CA ASN A 449 7.93 22.75 -5.93
C ASN A 449 8.69 22.19 -7.13
N THR A 450 9.76 22.89 -7.51
CA THR A 450 10.71 22.46 -8.55
C THR A 450 12.13 22.72 -8.07
N TYR A 451 12.96 21.69 -8.11
CA TYR A 451 14.37 21.79 -7.79
C TYR A 451 15.19 21.54 -9.03
N GLU A 452 16.22 22.35 -9.23
CA GLU A 452 17.12 22.24 -10.38
C GLU A 452 18.53 21.92 -9.91
N GLN A 453 19.25 21.17 -10.73
CA GLN A 453 20.61 20.75 -10.47
C GLN A 453 21.41 20.72 -11.76
N ASP A 454 22.50 21.49 -11.81
CA ASP A 454 23.46 21.38 -12.90
C ASP A 454 24.29 20.10 -12.75
N THR A 455 24.53 19.41 -13.87
CA THR A 455 25.28 18.14 -13.89
C THR A 455 26.74 18.31 -14.31
N GLN A 456 27.17 19.53 -14.66
CA GLN A 456 28.52 19.86 -15.12
C GLN A 456 29.52 20.11 -13.99
#